data_AF-A0AAI8QHL0-F1
#
_entry.id   AF-A0AAI8QHL0-F1
#
_cell.length_a   1.000
_cell.length_b   1.000
_cell.length_c   1.000
_cell.angle_alpha   90.00
_cell.angle_beta   90.00
_cell.angle_gamma   90.00
#
_symmetry.space_group_name_H-M   'P 1'
#
loop_
_entity.id
_entity.type
_entity.pdbx_description
1 polymer ?
#
loop_
_entity_poly.entity_id
_entity_poly.type
_entity_poly.pdbx_seq_one_letter_code
_entity_poly.pdbx_strand_id
1 'polypeptide(L)'
;MRVYKPLQKSLANSNEEALQKTINEKGFIDEKTLQSYKPNTPLNKILQDLCEKQLIFYRIDRDPQDDVFYQLAGEFLSGNVKAKYERVQSLIKQKQEGTFIGFPKPHLDLNQTALALKEAFHSYLYYEDIETSFGAKFVPIKYYEDFIKESFFNDPTKAIVKVSFLNGAYSLEKFKILREDFNDGEIVLKEVEASDYDFNEVGLNLEILREDTSTMFAKESFIENVLNGKSLEVYHFEPHPHEKDKKIKVSESISTKIALEKAEILKESFSNFCFSSKERRETIEKIYNETINVFTHKRFNYGNFLETPHLNKEITLMTHQKNAAFKAIFKNSLLLDHQVGAGKTLAGIAIVMDQIRMNLIKKALILVPNHLSVQWGEDLKELIQMQIF
;
A
#
# COMPACT_ATOMS: atom_id res chain seq x y z
N MET A 1 -28.62 26.16 -9.48
CA MET A 1 -27.99 25.01 -10.18
C MET A 1 -26.68 25.52 -10.74
N ARG A 2 -25.50 25.12 -10.21
CA ARG A 2 -24.19 25.62 -10.67
C ARG A 2 -23.96 25.12 -12.10
N VAL A 3 -24.07 26.02 -13.09
CA VAL A 3 -23.88 25.68 -14.50
C VAL A 3 -22.39 25.75 -14.79
N TYR A 4 -21.69 24.62 -14.65
CA TYR A 4 -20.39 24.45 -15.29
C TYR A 4 -20.62 24.58 -16.79
N LYS A 5 -20.09 25.63 -17.42
CA LYS A 5 -20.15 25.75 -18.89
C LYS A 5 -19.50 24.49 -19.48
N PRO A 6 -20.23 23.67 -20.25
CA PRO A 6 -19.62 22.50 -20.86
C PRO A 6 -18.49 22.95 -21.78
N LEU A 7 -17.40 22.18 -21.81
CA LEU A 7 -16.35 22.31 -22.83
C LEU A 7 -17.04 22.43 -24.21
N GLN A 8 -16.64 23.41 -25.03
CA GLN A 8 -17.15 23.51 -26.40
C GLN A 8 -16.87 22.18 -27.11
N LYS A 9 -17.91 21.42 -27.42
CA LYS A 9 -17.78 20.09 -28.01
C LYS A 9 -17.38 20.24 -29.49
N SER A 10 -16.12 19.97 -29.79
CA SER A 10 -15.61 19.80 -31.15
C SER A 10 -15.45 18.30 -31.45
N LEU A 11 -15.78 17.90 -32.67
CA LEU A 11 -15.57 16.51 -33.13
C LEU A 11 -14.08 16.16 -33.12
N ALA A 12 -13.76 14.88 -32.95
CA ALA A 12 -12.41 14.36 -32.94
C ALA A 12 -11.97 13.87 -34.33
N ASN A 13 -10.75 14.19 -34.72
CA ASN A 13 -10.19 13.78 -36.01
C ASN A 13 -9.70 12.33 -35.96
N SER A 14 -9.15 11.88 -34.83
CA SER A 14 -8.69 10.51 -34.61
C SER A 14 -9.42 9.81 -33.46
N ASN A 15 -9.20 8.49 -33.29
CA ASN A 15 -9.77 7.75 -32.17
C ASN A 15 -9.08 8.12 -30.84
N GLU A 16 -7.79 8.43 -30.90
CA GLU A 16 -6.99 8.89 -29.77
C GLU A 16 -7.43 10.26 -29.28
N GLU A 17 -7.71 11.19 -30.20
CA GLU A 17 -8.27 12.50 -29.85
C GLU A 17 -9.66 12.34 -29.21
N ALA A 18 -10.49 11.41 -29.72
CA ALA A 18 -11.79 11.12 -29.12
C ALA A 18 -11.64 10.56 -27.68
N LEU A 19 -10.68 9.66 -27.46
CA LEU A 19 -10.35 9.13 -26.14
C LEU A 19 -9.89 10.25 -25.19
N GLN A 20 -8.97 11.11 -25.64
CA GLN A 20 -8.47 12.25 -24.85
C GLN A 20 -9.62 13.19 -24.43
N LYS A 21 -10.47 13.59 -25.38
CA LYS A 21 -11.63 14.44 -25.09
C LYS A 21 -12.61 13.77 -24.12
N THR A 22 -12.82 12.46 -24.26
CA THR A 22 -13.67 11.68 -23.34
C THR A 22 -13.13 11.70 -21.91
N ILE A 23 -11.83 11.44 -21.74
CA ILE A 23 -11.17 11.48 -20.44
C ILE A 23 -11.24 12.89 -19.83
N ASN A 24 -11.03 13.94 -20.64
CA ASN A 24 -11.15 15.32 -20.17
C ASN A 24 -12.58 15.71 -19.80
N GLU A 25 -13.60 15.14 -20.43
CA GLU A 25 -15.00 15.42 -20.09
C GLU A 25 -15.46 14.65 -18.84
N LYS A 26 -15.09 13.37 -18.72
CA LYS A 26 -15.68 12.45 -17.73
C LYS A 26 -14.72 11.96 -16.65
N GLY A 27 -13.41 12.02 -16.87
CA GLY A 27 -12.40 11.45 -15.98
C GLY A 27 -12.28 9.92 -16.06
N PHE A 28 -13.10 9.25 -16.87
CA PHE A 28 -13.04 7.82 -17.16
C PHE A 28 -13.48 7.57 -18.62
N ILE A 29 -13.36 6.32 -19.08
CA ILE A 29 -13.74 5.94 -20.45
C ILE A 29 -15.26 5.72 -20.49
N ASP A 30 -16.01 6.79 -20.73
CA ASP A 30 -17.45 6.74 -20.97
C ASP A 30 -17.74 6.49 -22.47
N GLU A 31 -18.30 5.34 -22.79
CA GLU A 31 -18.55 4.92 -24.17
C GLU A 31 -19.53 5.82 -24.93
N LYS A 32 -20.53 6.38 -24.23
CA LYS A 32 -21.51 7.30 -24.83
C LYS A 32 -20.83 8.60 -25.25
N THR A 33 -19.99 9.16 -24.37
CA THR A 33 -19.21 10.35 -24.64
C THR A 33 -18.19 10.10 -25.75
N LEU A 34 -17.51 8.94 -25.73
CA LEU A 34 -16.58 8.54 -26.78
C LEU A 34 -17.24 8.49 -28.16
N GLN A 35 -18.42 7.85 -28.26
CA GLN A 35 -19.19 7.81 -29.51
C GLN A 35 -19.63 9.21 -29.95
N SER A 36 -19.96 10.10 -29.01
CA SER A 36 -20.41 11.47 -29.33
C SER A 36 -19.33 12.32 -29.99
N TYR A 37 -18.05 12.07 -29.70
CA TYR A 37 -16.93 12.76 -30.32
C TYR A 37 -16.57 12.24 -31.72
N LYS A 38 -17.02 11.03 -32.08
CA LYS A 38 -16.78 10.42 -33.39
C LYS A 38 -18.03 9.68 -33.92
N PRO A 39 -19.13 10.40 -34.20
CA PRO A 39 -20.43 9.80 -34.53
C PRO A 39 -20.42 8.98 -35.82
N ASN A 40 -19.52 9.30 -36.75
CA ASN A 40 -19.43 8.63 -38.06
C ASN A 40 -18.66 7.29 -38.03
N THR A 41 -18.05 6.93 -36.89
CA THR A 41 -17.34 5.66 -36.73
C THR A 41 -18.09 4.81 -35.70
N PRO A 42 -18.43 3.53 -36.01
CA PRO A 42 -19.09 2.66 -35.04
C PRO A 42 -18.24 2.45 -33.79
N LEU A 43 -18.86 2.52 -32.61
CA LEU A 43 -18.19 2.39 -31.30
C LEU A 43 -17.26 1.17 -31.22
N ASN A 44 -17.71 0.00 -31.69
CA ASN A 44 -16.93 -1.22 -31.66
C ASN A 44 -15.62 -1.09 -32.45
N LYS A 45 -15.61 -0.37 -33.58
CA LYS A 45 -14.38 -0.12 -34.35
C LYS A 45 -13.44 0.84 -33.63
N ILE A 46 -13.98 1.85 -32.94
CA ILE A 46 -13.18 2.77 -32.12
C ILE A 46 -12.51 1.99 -30.99
N LEU A 47 -13.28 1.21 -30.23
CA LEU A 47 -12.77 0.43 -29.10
C LEU A 47 -11.75 -0.62 -29.54
N GLN A 48 -11.99 -1.31 -30.66
CA GLN A 48 -11.05 -2.25 -31.23
C GLN A 48 -9.71 -1.59 -31.58
N ASP A 49 -9.73 -0.47 -32.32
CA ASP A 49 -8.51 0.28 -32.68
C ASP A 49 -7.74 0.75 -31.44
N LEU A 50 -8.44 1.26 -30.42
CA LEU A 50 -7.81 1.70 -29.16
C LEU A 50 -7.20 0.53 -28.37
N CYS A 51 -7.81 -0.65 -28.39
CA CYS A 51 -7.26 -1.87 -27.79
C CYS A 51 -6.03 -2.38 -28.56
N GLU A 52 -6.10 -2.43 -29.89
CA GLU A 52 -5.00 -2.87 -30.76
C GLU A 52 -3.77 -1.96 -30.62
N LYS A 53 -3.98 -0.65 -30.45
CA LYS A 53 -2.93 0.33 -30.12
C LYS A 53 -2.47 0.29 -28.66
N GLN A 54 -3.04 -0.60 -27.84
CA GLN A 54 -2.76 -0.72 -26.40
C GLN A 54 -2.91 0.60 -25.63
N LEU A 55 -3.87 1.44 -26.02
CA LEU A 55 -4.19 2.68 -25.29
C LEU A 55 -5.20 2.43 -24.16
N ILE A 56 -6.09 1.45 -24.37
CA ILE A 56 -7.09 1.01 -23.40
C ILE A 56 -7.08 -0.51 -23.29
N PHE A 57 -7.45 -1.03 -22.12
CA PHE A 57 -7.60 -2.46 -21.86
C PHE A 57 -8.98 -2.74 -21.28
N TYR A 58 -9.53 -3.89 -21.63
CA TYR A 58 -10.74 -4.41 -21.00
C TYR A 58 -10.48 -4.71 -19.52
N ARG A 59 -11.39 -4.31 -18.63
CA ARG A 59 -11.30 -4.55 -17.19
C ARG A 59 -11.64 -6.00 -16.86
N ILE A 60 -10.59 -6.83 -16.79
CA ILE A 60 -10.71 -8.27 -16.51
C ILE A 60 -11.27 -8.59 -15.11
N ASP A 61 -11.09 -7.66 -14.16
CA ASP A 61 -11.53 -7.79 -12.76
C ASP A 61 -12.73 -6.87 -12.45
N ARG A 62 -13.50 -6.48 -13.48
CA ARG A 62 -14.67 -5.63 -13.26
C ARG A 62 -15.72 -6.34 -12.41
N ASP A 63 -16.38 -5.60 -11.54
CA ASP A 63 -17.64 -6.03 -10.95
C ASP A 63 -18.68 -6.15 -12.09
N PRO A 64 -19.46 -7.24 -12.18
CA PRO A 64 -20.55 -7.35 -13.15
C PRO A 64 -21.54 -6.17 -13.12
N GLN A 65 -21.71 -5.51 -11.97
CA GLN A 65 -22.57 -4.33 -11.78
C GLN A 65 -21.92 -3.01 -12.24
N ASP A 66 -20.62 -3.01 -12.52
CA ASP A 66 -19.91 -1.82 -13.00
C ASP A 66 -20.11 -1.63 -14.51
N ASP A 67 -20.65 -0.46 -14.86
CA ASP A 67 -20.92 -0.04 -16.24
C ASP A 67 -19.64 0.38 -17.00
N VAL A 68 -18.50 0.49 -16.31
CA VAL A 68 -17.22 0.88 -16.91
C VAL A 68 -16.42 -0.36 -17.32
N PHE A 69 -16.37 -0.64 -18.62
CA PHE A 69 -15.74 -1.84 -19.19
C PHE A 69 -14.24 -1.70 -19.44
N TYR A 70 -13.74 -0.47 -19.58
CA TYR A 70 -12.37 -0.20 -20.01
C TYR A 70 -11.64 0.67 -19.01
N GLN A 71 -10.32 0.50 -18.97
CA GLN A 71 -9.40 1.38 -18.26
C GLN A 71 -8.22 1.71 -19.15
N LEU A 72 -7.50 2.78 -18.83
CA LEU A 72 -6.32 3.16 -19.61
C LEU A 72 -5.22 2.12 -19.45
N ALA A 73 -4.38 1.97 -20.48
CA ALA A 73 -3.12 1.20 -20.38
C ALA A 73 -2.30 1.64 -19.16
N GLY A 74 -2.33 2.94 -18.92
CA GLY A 74 -2.25 3.63 -17.63
C GLY A 74 -2.27 2.75 -16.39
N GLU A 75 -3.48 2.33 -16.15
CA GLU A 75 -3.93 1.75 -14.92
C GLU A 75 -3.91 0.23 -15.00
N PHE A 76 -4.04 -0.30 -16.21
CA PHE A 76 -3.99 -1.74 -16.47
C PHE A 76 -2.59 -2.29 -16.26
N LEU A 77 -1.58 -1.63 -16.81
CA LEU A 77 -0.18 -2.04 -16.74
C LEU A 77 0.55 -1.47 -15.51
N SER A 78 -0.20 -1.09 -14.47
CA SER A 78 0.33 -0.61 -13.19
C SER A 78 -0.37 -1.26 -11.99
N GLY A 79 0.16 -1.06 -10.78
CA GLY A 79 -0.32 -1.77 -9.59
C GLY A 79 0.17 -3.21 -9.60
N ASN A 80 -0.58 -4.13 -8.97
CA ASN A 80 -0.24 -5.56 -8.93
C ASN A 80 -0.43 -6.21 -10.32
N VAL A 81 0.57 -6.07 -11.19
CA VAL A 81 0.54 -6.58 -12.56
C VAL A 81 0.67 -8.10 -12.63
N LYS A 82 1.28 -8.73 -11.60
CA LYS A 82 1.40 -10.19 -11.50
C LYS A 82 0.05 -10.86 -11.28
N ALA A 83 -0.76 -10.36 -10.35
CA ALA A 83 -2.12 -10.86 -10.13
C ALA A 83 -3.00 -10.71 -11.39
N LYS A 84 -2.91 -9.57 -12.09
CA LYS A 84 -3.61 -9.36 -13.37
C LYS A 84 -3.14 -10.35 -14.43
N TYR A 85 -1.83 -10.62 -14.50
CA TYR A 85 -1.27 -11.60 -15.44
C TYR A 85 -1.78 -13.01 -15.15
N GLU A 86 -1.77 -13.45 -13.89
CA GLU A 86 -2.31 -14.75 -13.48
C GLU A 86 -3.80 -14.90 -13.80
N ARG A 87 -4.57 -13.82 -13.62
CA ARG A 87 -5.97 -13.77 -14.03
C ARG A 87 -6.12 -13.98 -15.54
N VAL A 88 -5.31 -13.29 -16.35
CA VAL A 88 -5.31 -13.46 -17.81
C VAL A 88 -4.88 -14.88 -18.21
N GLN A 89 -3.87 -15.46 -17.56
CA GLN A 89 -3.46 -16.86 -17.77
C GLN A 89 -4.60 -17.84 -17.49
N SER A 90 -5.35 -17.60 -16.41
CA SER A 90 -6.53 -18.41 -16.08
C SER A 90 -7.61 -18.31 -17.17
N LEU A 91 -7.83 -17.13 -17.74
CA LEU A 91 -8.75 -16.94 -18.87
C LEU A 91 -8.26 -17.63 -20.15
N ILE A 92 -6.96 -17.62 -20.43
CA ILE A 92 -6.37 -18.36 -21.56
C ILE A 92 -6.61 -19.86 -21.39
N LYS A 93 -6.39 -20.39 -20.19
CA LYS A 93 -6.67 -21.80 -19.88
C LYS A 93 -8.15 -22.14 -20.08
N GLN A 94 -9.06 -21.32 -19.55
CA GLN A 94 -10.51 -21.50 -19.77
C GLN A 94 -10.89 -21.47 -21.25
N LYS A 95 -10.23 -20.61 -22.05
CA LYS A 95 -10.42 -20.55 -23.51
C LYS A 95 -9.96 -21.83 -24.20
N GLN A 96 -8.84 -22.42 -23.77
CA GLN A 96 -8.35 -23.71 -24.28
C GLN A 96 -9.27 -24.88 -23.89
N GLU A 97 -9.86 -24.82 -22.70
CA GLU A 97 -10.80 -25.82 -22.18
C GLU A 97 -12.24 -25.66 -22.71
N GLY A 98 -12.52 -24.60 -23.48
CA GLY A 98 -13.85 -24.31 -24.02
C GLY A 98 -14.87 -23.79 -23.00
N THR A 99 -14.42 -23.42 -21.78
CA THR A 99 -15.28 -22.90 -20.70
C THR A 99 -15.37 -21.38 -20.66
N PHE A 100 -14.52 -20.68 -21.42
CA PHE A 100 -14.53 -19.23 -21.53
C PHE A 100 -15.64 -18.72 -22.46
N ILE A 101 -16.58 -17.94 -21.91
CA ILE A 101 -17.75 -17.41 -22.61
C ILE A 101 -17.42 -16.21 -23.53
N GLY A 102 -16.17 -15.71 -23.48
CA GLY A 102 -15.76 -14.51 -24.22
C GLY A 102 -16.12 -13.22 -23.48
N PHE A 103 -15.56 -12.10 -23.94
CA PHE A 103 -15.95 -10.78 -23.46
C PHE A 103 -17.07 -10.19 -24.33
N PRO A 104 -18.03 -9.47 -23.74
CA PRO A 104 -19.16 -8.89 -24.47
C PRO A 104 -18.78 -7.71 -25.37
N LYS A 105 -17.53 -7.22 -25.29
CA LYS A 105 -17.05 -6.05 -26.02
C LYS A 105 -15.66 -6.31 -26.62
N PRO A 106 -15.22 -5.50 -27.60
CA PRO A 106 -13.89 -5.59 -28.18
C PRO A 106 -12.80 -5.58 -27.11
N HIS A 107 -11.76 -6.39 -27.30
CA HIS A 107 -10.64 -6.52 -26.38
C HIS A 107 -9.42 -6.95 -27.16
N LEU A 108 -8.24 -6.65 -26.61
CA LEU A 108 -6.98 -7.19 -27.11
C LEU A 108 -6.94 -8.70 -26.89
N ASP A 109 -6.30 -9.47 -27.78
CA ASP A 109 -6.16 -10.92 -27.58
C ASP A 109 -5.54 -11.23 -26.21
N LEU A 110 -5.99 -12.32 -25.58
CA LEU A 110 -5.54 -12.67 -24.24
C LEU A 110 -4.03 -12.94 -24.18
N ASN A 111 -3.42 -13.52 -25.23
CA ASN A 111 -1.97 -13.76 -25.26
C ASN A 111 -1.20 -12.45 -25.40
N GLN A 112 -1.70 -11.51 -26.22
CA GLN A 112 -1.11 -10.17 -26.34
C GLN A 112 -1.27 -9.36 -25.05
N THR A 113 -2.41 -9.49 -24.37
CA THR A 113 -2.66 -8.88 -23.06
C THR A 113 -1.69 -9.43 -22.01
N ALA A 114 -1.48 -10.74 -22.00
CA ALA A 114 -0.50 -11.38 -21.12
C ALA A 114 0.92 -10.90 -21.41
N LEU A 115 1.29 -10.75 -22.68
CA LEU A 115 2.60 -10.22 -23.07
C LEU A 115 2.80 -8.79 -22.56
N ALA A 116 1.83 -7.90 -22.78
CA ALA A 116 1.90 -6.51 -22.33
C ALA A 116 2.02 -6.38 -20.80
N LEU A 117 1.36 -7.26 -20.04
CA LEU A 117 1.51 -7.33 -18.58
C LEU A 117 2.88 -7.87 -18.17
N LYS A 118 3.38 -8.90 -18.84
CA LYS A 118 4.70 -9.50 -18.56
C LYS A 118 5.84 -8.52 -18.82
N GLU A 119 5.75 -7.72 -19.87
CA GLU A 119 6.70 -6.63 -20.15
C GLU A 119 6.67 -5.51 -19.10
N ALA A 120 5.59 -5.40 -18.34
CA ALA A 120 5.48 -4.46 -17.22
C ALA A 120 6.01 -5.02 -15.89
N PHE A 121 6.46 -6.29 -15.85
CA PHE A 121 7.03 -6.86 -14.63
C PHE A 121 8.37 -6.20 -14.30
N HIS A 122 8.58 -5.88 -13.02
CA HIS A 122 9.90 -5.57 -12.54
C HIS A 122 10.79 -6.82 -12.55
N SER A 123 12.08 -6.59 -12.73
CA SER A 123 13.09 -7.60 -12.41
C SER A 123 12.90 -8.07 -10.97
N TYR A 124 13.17 -9.35 -10.75
CA TYR A 124 13.18 -9.86 -9.39
C TYR A 124 14.30 -9.16 -8.62
N LEU A 125 14.00 -8.75 -7.40
CA LEU A 125 15.01 -8.29 -6.47
C LEU A 125 15.70 -9.52 -5.89
N TYR A 126 17.02 -9.45 -5.79
CA TYR A 126 17.79 -10.46 -5.08
C TYR A 126 17.76 -10.20 -3.58
N TYR A 127 18.06 -11.21 -2.78
CA TYR A 127 18.05 -11.06 -1.32
C TYR A 127 18.95 -9.91 -0.82
N GLU A 128 20.01 -9.54 -1.53
CA GLU A 128 20.85 -8.38 -1.18
C GLU A 128 20.11 -7.03 -1.21
N ASP A 129 19.07 -6.93 -2.03
CA ASP A 129 18.25 -5.71 -2.19
C ASP A 129 16.96 -5.76 -1.34
N ILE A 130 16.74 -6.84 -0.58
CA ILE A 130 15.55 -7.02 0.25
C ILE A 130 15.89 -6.74 1.70
N GLU A 131 15.28 -5.70 2.26
CA GLU A 131 15.36 -5.41 3.70
C GLU A 131 14.27 -6.19 4.45
N THR A 132 14.67 -7.04 5.40
CA THR A 132 13.74 -7.72 6.32
C THR A 132 13.69 -7.00 7.65
N SER A 133 12.52 -6.48 8.00
CA SER A 133 12.24 -5.97 9.34
C SER A 133 11.61 -7.06 10.21
N PHE A 134 11.86 -7.02 11.52
CA PHE A 134 11.14 -7.87 12.48
C PHE A 134 9.67 -7.44 12.51
N GLY A 135 8.78 -8.28 11.99
CA GLY A 135 7.35 -7.98 11.79
C GLY A 135 6.94 -7.87 10.31
N ALA A 136 7.89 -7.97 9.37
CA ALA A 136 7.62 -8.04 7.94
C ALA A 136 6.64 -9.19 7.60
N LYS A 137 5.50 -8.85 7.00
CA LYS A 137 4.40 -9.78 6.68
C LYS A 137 4.73 -10.81 5.61
N PHE A 138 5.73 -10.55 4.78
CA PHE A 138 6.18 -11.48 3.73
C PHE A 138 7.14 -12.55 4.27
N VAL A 139 7.63 -12.41 5.50
CA VAL A 139 8.46 -13.43 6.14
C VAL A 139 7.55 -14.49 6.76
N PRO A 140 7.73 -15.79 6.45
CA PRO A 140 6.94 -16.86 7.05
C PRO A 140 6.97 -16.86 8.58
N ILE A 141 5.81 -17.04 9.22
CA ILE A 141 5.65 -17.12 10.69
C ILE A 141 6.65 -18.11 11.31
N LYS A 142 6.85 -19.25 10.66
CA LYS A 142 7.81 -20.27 11.10
C LYS A 142 9.20 -19.70 11.36
N TYR A 143 9.68 -18.77 10.54
CA TYR A 143 11.02 -18.19 10.73
C TYR A 143 11.09 -17.25 11.94
N TYR A 144 9.98 -16.66 12.38
CA TYR A 144 9.94 -15.97 13.67
C TYR A 144 10.00 -16.97 14.83
N GLU A 145 9.25 -18.07 14.75
CA GLU A 145 9.27 -19.12 15.77
C GLU A 145 10.67 -19.74 15.89
N ASP A 146 11.30 -20.11 14.77
CA ASP A 146 12.65 -20.68 14.71
C ASP A 146 13.69 -19.68 15.24
N PHE A 147 13.61 -18.40 14.83
CA PHE A 147 14.51 -17.35 15.32
C PHE A 147 14.47 -17.22 16.83
N ILE A 148 13.27 -17.12 17.41
CA ILE A 148 13.10 -16.92 18.85
C ILE A 148 13.66 -18.13 19.62
N LYS A 149 13.40 -19.36 19.14
CA LYS A 149 13.91 -20.58 19.77
C LYS A 149 15.43 -20.64 19.72
N GLU A 150 16.01 -20.47 18.54
CA GLU A 150 17.44 -20.63 18.31
C GLU A 150 18.28 -19.50 18.95
N SER A 151 17.71 -18.30 19.07
CA SER A 151 18.47 -17.13 19.52
C SER A 151 18.43 -16.91 21.02
N PHE A 152 17.38 -17.33 21.73
CA PHE A 152 17.15 -16.93 23.12
C PHE A 152 17.16 -18.06 24.13
N PHE A 153 16.89 -19.30 23.72
CA PHE A 153 16.85 -20.45 24.62
C PHE A 153 18.18 -21.19 24.65
N ASN A 154 18.51 -21.78 25.80
CA ASN A 154 19.68 -22.66 25.95
C ASN A 154 19.52 -23.97 25.16
N ASP A 155 18.29 -24.51 25.15
CA ASP A 155 17.92 -25.71 24.38
C ASP A 155 16.72 -25.40 23.47
N PRO A 156 16.97 -25.00 22.21
CA PRO A 156 15.92 -24.68 21.24
C PRO A 156 14.95 -25.85 20.97
N THR A 157 15.37 -27.09 21.20
CA THR A 157 14.54 -28.28 20.92
C THR A 157 13.43 -28.46 21.96
N LYS A 158 13.64 -27.95 23.17
CA LYS A 158 12.64 -27.95 24.25
C LYS A 158 11.77 -26.70 24.25
N ALA A 159 12.19 -25.65 23.54
CA ALA A 159 11.46 -24.38 23.48
C ALA A 159 10.18 -24.51 22.63
N ILE A 160 9.05 -24.10 23.22
CA ILE A 160 7.75 -24.01 22.57
C ILE A 160 7.44 -22.55 22.34
N VAL A 161 7.66 -22.11 21.10
CA VAL A 161 7.32 -20.78 20.63
C VAL A 161 6.21 -20.92 19.59
N LYS A 162 5.12 -20.18 19.79
CA LYS A 162 4.01 -20.10 18.84
C LYS A 162 3.71 -18.64 18.55
N VAL A 163 3.77 -18.27 17.28
CA VAL A 163 3.42 -16.92 16.80
C VAL A 163 2.21 -17.03 15.89
N SER A 164 1.28 -16.08 16.03
CA SER A 164 0.15 -15.92 15.11
C SER A 164 0.02 -14.48 14.65
N PHE A 165 -0.65 -14.26 13.52
CA PHE A 165 -0.97 -12.93 13.01
C PHE A 165 -2.48 -12.82 12.81
N LEU A 166 -3.15 -12.05 13.67
CA LEU A 166 -4.61 -11.91 13.70
C LEU A 166 -4.98 -10.43 13.84
N ASN A 167 -6.02 -10.00 13.13
CA ASN A 167 -6.55 -8.63 13.18
C ASN A 167 -5.49 -7.52 12.94
N GLY A 168 -4.44 -7.82 12.17
CA GLY A 168 -3.39 -6.84 11.83
C GLY A 168 -2.23 -6.77 12.82
N ALA A 169 -2.20 -7.61 13.85
CA ALA A 169 -1.12 -7.67 14.84
C ALA A 169 -0.60 -9.10 15.02
N TYR A 170 0.69 -9.22 15.35
CA TYR A 170 1.27 -10.47 15.79
C TYR A 170 0.99 -10.71 17.27
N SER A 171 0.82 -11.96 17.66
CA SER A 171 0.76 -12.39 19.05
C SER A 171 1.71 -13.56 19.30
N LEU A 172 2.40 -13.50 20.43
CA LEU A 172 3.24 -14.58 20.93
C LEU A 172 2.41 -15.48 21.85
N GLU A 173 1.67 -16.43 21.26
CA GLU A 173 0.70 -17.27 21.97
C GLU A 173 1.35 -18.27 22.93
N LYS A 174 2.57 -18.72 22.60
CA LYS A 174 3.36 -19.59 23.46
C LYS A 174 4.79 -19.11 23.49
N PHE A 175 5.36 -19.10 24.69
CA PHE A 175 6.77 -18.88 24.97
C PHE A 175 7.16 -19.73 26.18
N LYS A 176 7.15 -21.04 25.98
CA LYS A 176 7.22 -22.06 27.04
C LYS A 176 8.37 -23.01 26.83
N ILE A 177 8.62 -23.87 27.80
CA ILE A 177 9.59 -24.95 27.68
C ILE A 177 8.97 -26.31 28.03
N LEU A 178 9.40 -27.37 27.33
CA LEU A 178 9.11 -28.75 27.68
C LEU A 178 10.03 -29.20 28.81
N ARG A 179 9.43 -29.67 29.92
CA ARG A 179 10.15 -30.36 30.99
C ARG A 179 9.65 -31.77 31.17
N GLU A 180 10.58 -32.67 31.50
CA GLU A 180 10.27 -34.02 31.89
C GLU A 180 9.63 -34.00 33.28
N ASP A 181 8.47 -34.64 33.38
CA ASP A 181 7.78 -34.89 34.64
C ASP A 181 7.65 -36.40 34.83
N PHE A 182 7.95 -36.86 36.05
CA PHE A 182 7.89 -38.27 36.41
C PHE A 182 6.55 -38.54 37.08
N ASN A 183 5.61 -39.08 36.31
CA ASN A 183 4.30 -39.49 36.81
C ASN A 183 4.16 -41.01 36.69
N ASP A 184 3.91 -41.68 37.81
CA ASP A 184 3.61 -43.12 37.89
C ASP A 184 4.56 -44.05 37.11
N GLY A 185 5.86 -43.73 37.08
CA GLY A 185 6.90 -44.55 36.45
C GLY A 185 7.12 -44.32 34.95
N GLU A 186 6.39 -43.39 34.33
CA GLU A 186 6.63 -42.93 32.95
C GLU A 186 7.16 -41.49 32.93
N ILE A 187 8.07 -41.21 31.98
CA ILE A 187 8.54 -39.86 31.68
C ILE A 187 7.55 -39.21 30.72
N VAL A 188 6.88 -38.16 31.18
CA VAL A 188 5.95 -37.37 30.36
C VAL A 188 6.51 -35.97 30.18
N LEU A 189 6.52 -35.45 28.95
CA LEU A 189 6.90 -34.07 28.69
C LEU A 189 5.69 -33.14 28.93
N LYS A 190 5.86 -32.16 29.81
CA LYS A 190 4.84 -31.13 30.09
C LYS A 190 5.31 -29.76 29.64
N GLU A 191 4.39 -28.97 29.09
CA GLU A 191 4.60 -27.56 28.78
C GLU A 191 4.54 -26.75 30.08
N VAL A 192 5.60 -26.00 30.39
CA VAL A 192 5.67 -25.12 31.58
C VAL A 192 6.18 -23.73 31.19
N GLU A 193 5.94 -22.73 32.04
CA GLU A 193 6.51 -21.39 31.85
C GLU A 193 8.04 -21.46 31.90
N ALA A 194 8.68 -20.77 30.96
CA ALA A 194 10.13 -20.69 30.92
C ALA A 194 10.65 -19.80 32.06
N SER A 195 11.71 -20.24 32.71
CA SER A 195 12.43 -19.54 33.77
C SER A 195 13.76 -19.01 33.25
N ASP A 196 14.43 -18.13 34.00
CA ASP A 196 15.70 -17.54 33.59
C ASP A 196 16.79 -18.57 33.26
N TYR A 197 16.79 -19.75 33.89
CA TYR A 197 17.72 -20.83 33.61
C TYR A 197 17.56 -21.47 32.21
N ASP A 198 16.40 -21.26 31.58
CA ASP A 198 16.09 -21.80 30.27
C ASP A 198 16.61 -20.90 29.13
N PHE A 199 17.04 -19.68 29.45
CA PHE A 199 17.51 -18.68 28.48
C PHE A 199 19.03 -18.54 28.48
N ASN A 200 19.57 -18.25 27.30
CA ASN A 200 20.96 -17.86 27.13
C ASN A 200 21.16 -16.37 27.49
N GLU A 201 22.40 -15.88 27.43
CA GLU A 201 22.72 -14.47 27.76
C GLU A 201 21.89 -13.45 26.94
N VAL A 202 21.66 -13.74 25.66
CA VAL A 202 20.87 -12.88 24.77
C VAL A 202 19.40 -12.87 25.20
N GLY A 203 18.83 -14.04 25.50
CA GLY A 203 17.45 -14.19 25.96
C GLY A 203 17.21 -13.52 27.32
N LEU A 204 18.16 -13.65 28.25
CA LEU A 204 18.13 -12.94 29.54
C LEU A 204 18.11 -11.41 29.33
N ASN A 205 18.87 -10.93 28.35
CA ASN A 205 18.97 -9.51 28.05
C ASN A 205 17.72 -8.94 27.33
N LEU A 206 16.68 -9.72 27.05
CA LEU A 206 15.43 -9.20 26.48
C LEU A 206 14.54 -8.48 27.49
N GLU A 207 14.77 -8.70 28.78
CA GLU A 207 13.99 -8.02 29.81
C GLU A 207 14.33 -6.53 29.89
N ILE A 208 13.28 -5.71 29.98
CA ILE A 208 13.39 -4.27 30.15
C ILE A 208 12.96 -3.90 31.55
N LEU A 209 13.91 -3.35 32.30
CA LEU A 209 13.70 -2.87 33.66
C LEU A 209 13.48 -1.36 33.67
N ARG A 210 12.78 -0.90 34.70
CA ARG A 210 12.73 0.49 35.13
C ARG A 210 14.01 0.85 35.89
N GLU A 211 14.18 2.15 36.15
CA GLU A 211 15.29 2.66 36.96
C GLU A 211 15.27 2.11 38.40
N ASP A 212 14.09 1.75 38.93
CA ASP A 212 13.91 1.10 40.23
C ASP A 212 14.13 -0.43 40.20
N THR A 213 14.64 -0.97 39.09
CA THR A 213 14.87 -2.40 38.83
C THR A 213 13.62 -3.27 38.67
N SER A 214 12.41 -2.70 38.74
CA SER A 214 11.19 -3.44 38.44
C SER A 214 11.01 -3.68 36.94
N THR A 215 10.43 -4.82 36.56
CA THR A 215 10.20 -5.16 35.15
C THR A 215 9.14 -4.26 34.53
N MET A 216 9.49 -3.55 33.46
CA MET A 216 8.55 -2.82 32.59
C MET A 216 8.01 -3.72 31.47
N PHE A 217 8.91 -4.42 30.79
CA PHE A 217 8.57 -5.40 29.77
C PHE A 217 9.28 -6.72 30.06
N ALA A 218 8.48 -7.77 30.27
CA ALA A 218 8.98 -9.13 30.29
C ALA A 218 9.50 -9.52 28.90
N LYS A 219 10.30 -10.60 28.82
CA LYS A 219 10.94 -11.06 27.57
C LYS A 219 9.93 -11.24 26.43
N GLU A 220 8.81 -11.89 26.72
CA GLU A 220 7.69 -12.13 25.80
C GLU A 220 7.05 -10.84 25.30
N SER A 221 6.66 -9.95 26.22
CA SER A 221 5.97 -8.72 25.88
C SER A 221 6.89 -7.73 25.17
N PHE A 222 8.18 -7.75 25.48
CA PHE A 222 9.19 -7.01 24.73
C PHE A 222 9.27 -7.50 23.27
N ILE A 223 9.45 -8.81 23.04
CA ILE A 223 9.46 -9.38 21.68
C ILE A 223 8.18 -9.01 20.94
N GLU A 224 7.00 -9.22 21.54
CA GLU A 224 5.72 -8.92 20.90
C GLU A 224 5.56 -7.43 20.59
N ASN A 225 6.02 -6.54 21.48
CA ASN A 225 5.98 -5.10 21.25
C ASN A 225 6.89 -4.68 20.09
N VAL A 226 8.11 -5.22 19.99
CA VAL A 226 9.02 -4.94 18.88
C VAL A 226 8.44 -5.49 17.57
N LEU A 227 7.90 -6.72 17.58
CA LEU A 227 7.30 -7.38 16.42
C LEU A 227 6.13 -6.58 15.83
N ASN A 228 5.42 -5.83 16.66
CA ASN A 228 4.28 -4.99 16.27
C ASN A 228 4.61 -3.51 16.11
N GLY A 229 5.86 -3.09 16.33
CA GLY A 229 6.25 -1.67 16.33
C GLY A 229 5.50 -0.82 17.38
N LYS A 230 5.13 -1.41 18.52
CA LYS A 230 4.51 -0.70 19.64
C LYS A 230 5.54 0.18 20.37
N SER A 231 5.06 1.19 21.08
CA SER A 231 5.94 2.05 21.89
C SER A 231 6.70 1.24 22.94
N LEU A 232 8.00 1.50 23.05
CA LEU A 232 8.90 0.92 24.04
C LEU A 232 9.27 1.94 25.13
N GLU A 233 8.45 2.99 25.29
CA GLU A 233 8.64 3.98 26.36
C GLU A 233 8.50 3.31 27.73
N VAL A 234 9.55 3.45 28.55
CA VAL A 234 9.56 3.03 29.95
C VAL A 234 9.13 4.23 30.78
N TYR A 235 8.20 4.00 31.70
CA TYR A 235 7.66 5.05 32.55
C TYR A 235 7.12 4.47 33.85
N HIS A 236 6.95 5.36 34.83
CA HIS A 236 6.20 5.10 36.04
C HIS A 236 5.16 6.21 36.27
N PHE A 237 4.36 6.05 37.31
CA PHE A 237 3.34 7.02 37.69
C PHE A 237 3.64 7.61 39.06
N GLU A 238 3.70 8.93 39.12
CA GLU A 238 3.82 9.68 40.38
C GLU A 238 2.50 10.40 40.73
N PRO A 239 2.22 10.68 42.00
CA PRO A 239 1.06 11.49 42.39
C PRO A 239 1.13 12.91 41.80
N HIS A 240 0.00 13.45 41.36
CA HIS A 240 -0.05 14.82 40.85
C HIS A 240 0.21 15.82 42.00
N PRO A 241 1.11 16.81 41.84
CA PRO A 241 1.52 17.72 42.92
C PRO A 241 0.37 18.51 43.58
N HIS A 242 -0.74 18.69 42.87
CA HIS A 242 -1.87 19.52 43.30
C HIS A 242 -3.23 18.80 43.33
N GLU A 243 -3.31 17.55 42.85
CA GLU A 243 -4.57 16.81 42.74
C GLU A 243 -4.39 15.41 43.33
N LYS A 244 -4.94 15.16 44.52
CA LYS A 244 -4.69 13.92 45.28
C LYS A 244 -5.08 12.62 44.56
N ASP A 245 -6.02 12.68 43.60
CA ASP A 245 -6.53 11.51 42.88
C ASP A 245 -6.00 11.38 41.44
N LYS A 246 -5.14 12.29 40.98
CA LYS A 246 -4.47 12.18 39.68
C LYS A 246 -3.06 11.63 39.83
N LYS A 247 -2.65 10.85 38.84
CA LYS A 247 -1.26 10.44 38.64
C LYS A 247 -0.71 11.06 37.36
N ILE A 248 0.56 11.44 37.39
CA ILE A 248 1.31 11.91 36.23
C ILE A 248 2.20 10.78 35.72
N LYS A 249 2.27 10.63 34.39
CA LYS A 249 3.20 9.69 33.74
C LYS A 249 4.56 10.37 33.68
N VAL A 250 5.58 9.73 34.27
CA VAL A 250 6.96 10.20 34.27
C VAL A 250 7.78 9.25 33.40
N SER A 251 8.40 9.80 32.35
CA SER A 251 9.16 9.04 31.37
C SER A 251 10.58 8.77 31.88
N GLU A 252 11.01 7.52 31.81
CA GLU A 252 12.35 7.08 32.21
C GLU A 252 13.26 7.03 30.98
N SER A 253 13.97 8.12 30.74
CA SER A 253 14.75 8.32 29.51
C SER A 253 15.86 7.29 29.31
N ILE A 254 16.55 6.87 30.39
CA ILE A 254 17.67 5.91 30.32
C ILE A 254 17.13 4.52 29.97
N SER A 255 16.14 4.04 30.73
CA SER A 255 15.49 2.74 30.50
C SER A 255 14.83 2.67 29.12
N THR A 256 14.20 3.77 28.67
CA THR A 256 13.63 3.87 27.32
C THR A 256 14.70 3.76 26.24
N LYS A 257 15.85 4.41 26.43
CA LYS A 257 16.97 4.31 25.49
C LYS A 257 17.50 2.88 25.39
N ILE A 258 17.65 2.20 26.53
CA ILE A 258 18.06 0.79 26.59
C ILE A 258 17.06 -0.11 25.83
N ALA A 259 15.76 0.11 26.03
CA ALA A 259 14.72 -0.65 25.32
C ALA A 259 14.80 -0.47 23.80
N LEU A 260 15.02 0.76 23.33
CA LEU A 260 15.19 1.05 21.91
C LEU A 260 16.47 0.42 21.34
N GLU A 261 17.60 0.51 22.04
CA GLU A 261 18.87 -0.11 21.62
C GLU A 261 18.74 -1.64 21.50
N LYS A 262 18.13 -2.30 22.49
CA LYS A 262 17.86 -3.74 22.46
C LYS A 262 16.92 -4.12 21.30
N ALA A 263 15.94 -3.27 20.98
CA ALA A 263 15.02 -3.52 19.88
C ALA A 263 15.72 -3.43 18.51
N GLU A 264 16.67 -2.50 18.32
CA GLU A 264 17.46 -2.44 17.09
C GLU A 264 18.37 -3.66 16.93
N ILE A 265 19.05 -4.08 18.01
CA ILE A 265 19.86 -5.32 18.00
C ILE A 265 19.00 -6.53 17.65
N LEU A 266 17.79 -6.62 18.22
CA LEU A 266 16.83 -7.70 17.92
C LEU A 266 16.45 -7.72 16.43
N LYS A 267 16.13 -6.55 15.84
CA LYS A 267 15.77 -6.43 14.42
C LYS A 267 16.93 -6.81 13.51
N GLU A 268 18.14 -6.33 13.81
CA GLU A 268 19.34 -6.65 13.04
C GLU A 268 19.66 -8.14 13.10
N SER A 269 19.60 -8.73 14.30
CA SER A 269 19.82 -10.17 14.50
C SER A 269 18.82 -11.01 13.73
N PHE A 270 17.55 -10.60 13.69
CA PHE A 270 16.53 -11.27 12.89
C PHE A 270 16.80 -11.17 11.38
N SER A 271 17.18 -9.98 10.90
CA SER A 271 17.52 -9.80 9.48
C SER A 271 18.69 -10.70 9.06
N ASN A 272 19.75 -10.73 9.87
CA ASN A 272 20.89 -11.62 9.68
C ASN A 272 20.47 -13.10 9.74
N PHE A 273 19.59 -13.46 10.68
CA PHE A 273 19.04 -14.80 10.77
C PHE A 273 18.34 -15.20 9.47
N CYS A 274 17.39 -14.39 8.99
CA CYS A 274 16.66 -14.61 7.74
C CYS A 274 17.58 -14.90 6.55
N PHE A 275 18.69 -14.18 6.43
CA PHE A 275 19.60 -14.29 5.29
C PHE A 275 20.84 -15.16 5.51
N SER A 276 21.01 -15.77 6.68
CA SER A 276 22.14 -16.66 6.94
C SER A 276 22.03 -18.01 6.19
N SER A 277 20.83 -18.58 6.07
CA SER A 277 20.58 -19.84 5.35
C SER A 277 20.23 -19.60 3.89
N LYS A 278 20.77 -20.43 2.98
CA LYS A 278 20.42 -20.40 1.55
C LYS A 278 18.94 -20.69 1.32
N GLU A 279 18.40 -21.71 1.98
CA GLU A 279 17.00 -22.11 1.84
C GLU A 279 16.04 -21.00 2.29
N ARG A 280 16.36 -20.33 3.41
CA ARG A 280 15.56 -19.20 3.93
C ARG A 280 15.63 -17.99 3.00
N ARG A 281 16.82 -17.65 2.50
CA ARG A 281 17.02 -16.59 1.49
C ARG A 281 16.14 -16.81 0.27
N GLU A 282 16.25 -17.97 -0.36
CA GLU A 282 15.49 -18.29 -1.58
C GLU A 282 13.98 -18.25 -1.34
N THR A 283 13.53 -18.74 -0.18
CA THR A 283 12.11 -18.70 0.20
C THR A 283 11.61 -17.26 0.39
N ILE A 284 12.35 -16.44 1.14
CA ILE A 284 11.98 -15.04 1.42
C ILE A 284 12.03 -14.22 0.14
N GLU A 285 13.06 -14.37 -0.68
CA GLU A 285 13.23 -13.68 -1.97
C GLU A 285 12.04 -13.99 -2.90
N LYS A 286 11.68 -15.27 -3.00
CA LYS A 286 10.53 -15.68 -3.81
C LYS A 286 9.23 -15.05 -3.31
N ILE A 287 8.92 -15.19 -2.01
CA ILE A 287 7.68 -14.64 -1.45
C ILE A 287 7.64 -13.11 -1.61
N TYR A 288 8.75 -12.42 -1.34
CA TYR A 288 8.85 -10.98 -1.52
C TYR A 288 8.57 -10.61 -2.98
N ASN A 289 9.16 -11.30 -3.94
CA ASN A 289 8.95 -11.01 -5.35
C ASN A 289 7.52 -11.32 -5.79
N GLU A 290 6.90 -12.36 -5.27
CA GLU A 290 5.54 -12.77 -5.62
C GLU A 290 4.44 -11.95 -4.92
N THR A 291 4.74 -11.29 -3.80
CA THR A 291 3.73 -10.59 -2.98
C THR A 291 3.97 -9.09 -2.84
N ILE A 292 5.23 -8.64 -2.76
CA ILE A 292 5.61 -7.25 -2.50
C ILE A 292 6.14 -6.57 -3.77
N ASN A 293 7.13 -7.15 -4.46
CA ASN A 293 7.66 -6.65 -5.75
C ASN A 293 6.74 -7.04 -6.92
N VAL A 294 5.48 -6.63 -6.80
CA VAL A 294 4.40 -6.84 -7.77
C VAL A 294 3.87 -5.51 -8.31
N PHE A 295 4.15 -4.40 -7.62
CA PHE A 295 3.56 -3.09 -7.89
C PHE A 295 4.38 -2.30 -8.91
N THR A 296 3.93 -2.29 -10.17
CA THR A 296 4.59 -1.50 -11.22
C THR A 296 4.06 -0.08 -11.27
N HIS A 297 4.98 0.89 -11.32
CA HIS A 297 4.70 2.28 -11.64
C HIS A 297 5.09 2.58 -13.08
N LYS A 298 4.23 2.26 -14.06
CA LYS A 298 4.46 2.76 -15.41
C LYS A 298 4.25 4.27 -15.41
N ARG A 299 5.25 5.05 -15.84
CA ARG A 299 5.12 6.50 -16.03
C ARG A 299 4.18 6.73 -17.21
N PHE A 300 3.11 7.47 -16.98
CA PHE A 300 2.27 7.96 -18.05
C PHE A 300 2.48 9.44 -18.26
N ASN A 301 2.70 9.82 -19.52
CA ASN A 301 2.68 11.21 -19.96
C ASN A 301 1.24 11.68 -20.22
N TYR A 302 0.21 11.06 -19.63
CA TYR A 302 -1.17 11.47 -19.85
C TYR A 302 -1.53 12.81 -19.17
N GLY A 303 -0.70 13.31 -18.24
CA GLY A 303 -0.86 14.68 -17.74
C GLY A 303 -0.74 15.73 -18.85
N ASN A 304 -0.13 15.42 -19.99
CA ASN A 304 -0.12 16.32 -21.16
C ASN A 304 -1.52 16.52 -21.77
N PHE A 305 -2.44 15.59 -21.56
CA PHE A 305 -3.80 15.69 -22.08
C PHE A 305 -4.77 16.28 -21.08
N LEU A 306 -4.40 16.46 -19.80
CA LEU A 306 -5.29 17.08 -18.83
C LEU A 306 -5.56 18.53 -19.25
N GLU A 307 -6.80 18.80 -19.62
CA GLU A 307 -7.29 20.14 -19.86
C GLU A 307 -7.96 20.66 -18.58
N THR A 308 -7.50 21.83 -18.13
CA THR A 308 -8.02 22.53 -16.95
C THR A 308 -8.76 23.82 -17.40
N PRO A 309 -9.92 23.71 -18.08
CA PRO A 309 -10.56 24.84 -18.78
C PRO A 309 -11.07 25.94 -17.84
N HIS A 310 -11.20 25.66 -16.54
CA HIS A 310 -11.67 26.61 -15.52
C HIS A 310 -10.55 27.18 -14.66
N LEU A 311 -9.32 26.73 -14.88
CA LEU A 311 -8.15 27.35 -14.25
C LEU A 311 -7.97 28.74 -14.83
N ASN A 312 -7.56 29.69 -14.00
CA ASN A 312 -7.18 31.02 -14.44
C ASN A 312 -6.17 30.94 -15.60
N LYS A 313 -6.46 31.62 -16.72
CA LYS A 313 -5.67 31.55 -17.96
C LYS A 313 -4.26 32.12 -17.80
N GLU A 314 -4.03 32.94 -16.79
CA GLU A 314 -2.70 33.48 -16.47
C GLU A 314 -1.80 32.43 -15.79
N ILE A 315 -2.39 31.32 -15.34
CA ILE A 315 -1.70 30.29 -14.55
C ILE A 315 -1.63 29.00 -15.36
N THR A 316 -0.42 28.50 -15.54
CA THR A 316 -0.16 27.24 -16.24
C THR A 316 0.41 26.21 -15.28
N LEU A 317 -0.25 25.05 -15.17
CA LEU A 317 0.25 23.94 -14.38
C LEU A 317 1.54 23.38 -14.99
N MET A 318 2.54 23.15 -14.13
CA MET A 318 3.76 22.43 -14.50
C MET A 318 3.45 20.94 -14.76
N THR A 319 4.30 20.25 -15.52
CA THR A 319 4.07 18.86 -15.93
C THR A 319 3.83 17.91 -14.74
N HIS A 320 4.56 18.06 -13.63
CA HIS A 320 4.36 17.23 -12.43
C HIS A 320 3.01 17.49 -11.75
N GLN A 321 2.53 18.74 -11.75
CA GLN A 321 1.21 19.10 -11.21
C GLN A 321 0.08 18.52 -12.07
N LYS A 322 0.21 18.58 -13.40
CA LYS A 322 -0.74 17.94 -14.32
C LYS A 322 -0.77 16.42 -14.14
N ASN A 323 0.39 15.79 -14.03
CA ASN A 323 0.50 14.35 -13.78
C ASN A 323 -0.13 13.96 -12.43
N ALA A 324 0.10 14.76 -11.39
CA ALA A 324 -0.53 14.57 -10.08
C ALA A 324 -2.05 14.71 -10.15
N ALA A 325 -2.55 15.76 -10.82
CA ALA A 325 -3.97 15.98 -10.98
C ALA A 325 -4.66 14.86 -11.78
N PHE A 326 -4.05 14.47 -12.90
CA PHE A 326 -4.49 13.34 -13.69
C PHE A 326 -4.51 12.04 -12.87
N LYS A 327 -3.45 11.74 -12.13
CA LYS A 327 -3.40 10.54 -11.27
C LYS A 327 -4.50 10.55 -10.21
N ALA A 328 -4.83 11.70 -9.63
CA ALA A 328 -5.90 11.83 -8.64
C ALA A 328 -7.31 11.64 -9.22
N ILE A 329 -7.54 12.03 -10.48
CA ILE A 329 -8.82 11.80 -11.17
C ILE A 329 -9.12 10.31 -11.29
N PHE A 330 -8.08 9.51 -11.55
CA PHE A 330 -8.17 8.07 -11.78
C PHE A 330 -8.00 7.21 -10.50
N LYS A 331 -7.33 7.74 -9.47
CA LYS A 331 -7.11 7.05 -8.20
C LYS A 331 -7.94 7.69 -7.09
N ASN A 332 -8.70 6.86 -6.37
CA ASN A 332 -9.47 7.29 -5.20
C ASN A 332 -8.60 7.78 -4.02
N SER A 333 -7.31 7.44 -4.01
CA SER A 333 -6.37 7.88 -2.98
C SER A 333 -5.00 8.18 -3.60
N LEU A 334 -4.39 9.28 -3.16
CA LEU A 334 -3.11 9.76 -3.66
C LEU A 334 -2.34 10.49 -2.55
N LEU A 335 -1.06 10.15 -2.41
CA LEU A 335 -0.10 10.94 -1.64
C LEU A 335 0.66 11.88 -2.59
N LEU A 336 0.66 13.18 -2.26
CA LEU A 336 1.39 14.22 -3.00
C LEU A 336 2.66 14.61 -2.25
N ASP A 337 3.69 13.77 -2.34
CA ASP A 337 5.00 14.00 -1.70
C ASP A 337 5.92 14.85 -2.59
N HIS A 338 5.47 16.06 -2.94
CA HIS A 338 6.31 17.03 -3.64
C HIS A 338 7.08 17.91 -2.64
N GLN A 339 8.27 18.38 -3.01
CA GLN A 339 9.05 19.33 -2.20
C GLN A 339 8.26 20.60 -1.85
N VAL A 340 8.66 21.29 -0.78
CA VAL A 340 8.17 22.65 -0.46
C VAL A 340 8.43 23.58 -1.64
N GLY A 341 7.44 24.43 -1.98
CA GLY A 341 7.52 25.34 -3.13
C GLY A 341 7.11 24.73 -4.49
N ALA A 342 6.93 23.41 -4.61
CA ALA A 342 6.55 22.75 -5.88
C ALA A 342 5.09 23.00 -6.34
N GLY A 343 4.34 23.85 -5.64
CA GLY A 343 2.93 24.17 -5.92
C GLY A 343 1.96 23.04 -5.57
N LYS A 344 2.11 22.43 -4.38
CA LYS A 344 1.17 21.40 -3.87
C LYS A 344 -0.25 21.94 -3.71
N THR A 345 -0.41 23.17 -3.22
CA THR A 345 -1.71 23.83 -3.09
C THR A 345 -2.39 23.99 -4.44
N LEU A 346 -1.67 24.52 -5.44
CA LEU A 346 -2.13 24.64 -6.82
C LEU A 346 -2.57 23.29 -7.41
N ALA A 347 -1.77 22.24 -7.23
CA ALA A 347 -2.13 20.89 -7.68
C ALA A 347 -3.39 20.36 -6.96
N GLY A 348 -3.50 20.53 -5.65
CA GLY A 348 -4.65 20.12 -4.85
C GLY A 348 -5.95 20.82 -5.27
N ILE A 349 -5.88 22.13 -5.54
CA ILE A 349 -7.01 22.92 -6.03
C ILE A 349 -7.44 22.44 -7.42
N ALA A 350 -6.49 22.24 -8.35
CA ALA A 350 -6.79 21.71 -9.68
C ALA A 350 -7.47 20.32 -9.62
N ILE A 351 -7.00 19.42 -8.75
CA ILE A 351 -7.61 18.11 -8.51
C ILE A 351 -9.09 18.24 -8.14
N VAL A 352 -9.39 19.05 -7.11
CA VAL A 352 -10.75 19.23 -6.62
C VAL A 352 -11.64 19.84 -7.70
N MET A 353 -11.17 20.88 -8.38
CA MET A 353 -11.92 21.56 -9.43
C MET A 353 -12.28 20.62 -10.57
N ASP A 354 -11.31 19.87 -11.10
CA ASP A 354 -11.55 18.98 -12.23
C ASP A 354 -12.40 17.77 -11.85
N GLN A 355 -12.24 17.21 -10.66
CA GLN A 355 -13.13 16.13 -10.19
C GLN A 355 -14.59 16.60 -10.06
N ILE A 356 -14.83 17.84 -9.60
CA ILE A 356 -16.19 18.40 -9.58
C ILE A 356 -16.68 18.67 -11.01
N ARG A 357 -15.85 19.25 -11.88
CA ARG A 357 -16.18 19.55 -13.28
C ARG A 357 -16.55 18.30 -14.06
N MET A 358 -15.79 17.22 -13.89
CA MET A 358 -16.02 15.89 -14.48
C MET A 358 -17.18 15.15 -13.80
N ASN A 359 -17.77 15.75 -12.76
CA ASN A 359 -18.89 15.19 -12.00
C ASN A 359 -18.55 13.86 -11.28
N LEU A 360 -17.27 13.65 -10.96
CA LEU A 360 -16.79 12.52 -10.16
C LEU A 360 -17.10 12.69 -8.68
N ILE A 361 -17.06 13.94 -8.21
CA ILE A 361 -17.46 14.30 -6.84
C ILE A 361 -18.49 15.43 -6.87
N LYS A 362 -19.36 15.45 -5.85
CA LYS A 362 -20.39 16.49 -5.69
C LYS A 362 -20.01 17.56 -4.66
N LYS A 363 -19.18 17.18 -3.68
CA LYS A 363 -18.71 18.02 -2.59
C LYS A 363 -17.26 17.64 -2.31
N ALA A 364 -16.44 18.64 -1.98
CA ALA A 364 -15.07 18.45 -1.56
C ALA A 364 -14.89 19.05 -0.16
N LEU A 365 -14.11 18.37 0.66
CA LEU A 365 -13.66 18.85 1.96
C LEU A 365 -12.14 18.97 1.90
N ILE A 366 -11.62 20.17 2.15
CA ILE A 366 -10.19 20.42 2.24
C ILE A 366 -9.88 20.68 3.72
N LEU A 367 -9.03 19.84 4.29
CA LEU A 367 -8.57 19.97 5.68
C LEU A 367 -7.19 20.62 5.68
N VAL A 368 -7.06 21.75 6.35
CA VAL A 368 -5.81 22.51 6.45
C VAL A 368 -5.57 22.94 7.89
N PRO A 369 -4.31 23.12 8.32
CA PRO A 369 -3.99 23.78 9.58
C PRO A 369 -4.67 25.15 9.68
N ASN A 370 -5.15 25.51 10.87
CA ASN A 370 -5.94 26.73 11.08
C ASN A 370 -5.31 28.00 10.50
N HIS A 371 -4.00 28.15 10.63
CA HIS A 371 -3.25 29.32 10.14
C HIS A 371 -3.15 29.41 8.60
N LEU A 372 -3.46 28.35 7.86
CA LEU A 372 -3.44 28.33 6.39
C LEU A 372 -4.84 28.48 5.76
N SER A 373 -5.90 28.48 6.57
CA SER A 373 -7.29 28.50 6.08
C SER A 373 -7.61 29.71 5.19
N VAL A 374 -7.16 30.91 5.59
CA VAL A 374 -7.36 32.15 4.84
C VAL A 374 -6.59 32.11 3.52
N GLN A 375 -5.31 31.70 3.56
CA GLN A 375 -4.46 31.58 2.38
C GLN A 375 -5.07 30.63 1.33
N TRP A 376 -5.56 29.46 1.76
CA TRP A 376 -6.24 28.52 0.84
C TRP A 376 -7.51 29.12 0.24
N GLY A 377 -8.25 29.94 1.00
CA GLY A 377 -9.43 30.64 0.51
C GLY A 377 -9.12 31.70 -0.54
N GLU A 378 -7.97 32.38 -0.43
CA GLU A 378 -7.47 33.35 -1.41
C GLU A 378 -6.96 32.64 -2.68
N ASP A 379 -6.12 31.61 -2.51
CA ASP A 379 -5.61 30.78 -3.61
C ASP A 379 -6.76 30.20 -4.44
N LEU A 380 -7.82 29.69 -3.80
CA LEU A 380 -9.00 29.19 -4.51
C LEU A 380 -9.67 30.27 -5.39
N LYS A 381 -9.75 31.50 -4.91
CA LYS A 381 -10.36 32.61 -5.68
C LYS A 381 -9.49 33.04 -6.84
N GLU A 382 -8.17 33.08 -6.66
CA GLU A 382 -7.21 33.47 -7.69
C GLU A 382 -7.12 32.41 -8.82
N LEU A 383 -7.14 31.13 -8.43
CA LEU A 383 -6.97 30.01 -9.35
C LEU A 383 -8.23 29.67 -10.15
N ILE A 384 -9.41 29.99 -9.63
CA ILE A 384 -10.69 29.74 -10.29
C ILE A 384 -11.10 30.96 -11.11
N GLN A 385 -11.40 30.78 -12.39
CA GLN A 385 -12.01 31.85 -13.18
C GLN A 385 -13.39 32.23 -12.57
N MET A 386 -13.50 33.44 -12.00
CA MET A 386 -14.62 33.94 -11.18
C MET A 386 -16.02 33.98 -11.84
N GLN A 387 -16.24 33.40 -13.02
CA GLN A 387 -17.59 33.25 -13.59
C GLN A 387 -18.40 32.09 -12.96
N ILE A 388 -17.93 31.48 -11.87
CA ILE A 388 -18.39 30.15 -11.42
C ILE A 388 -19.00 30.13 -10.00
N PHE A 389 -19.06 31.25 -9.27
CA PHE A 389 -19.75 31.30 -7.98
C PHE A 389 -21.19 31.82 -8.07
#